data_AF-A0A7N8XG67-F1
#
_entry.id   AF-A0A7N8XG67-F1
#
_cell.length_a   1.000
_cell.length_b   1.000
_cell.length_c   1.000
_cell.angle_alpha   90.00
_cell.angle_beta   90.00
_cell.angle_gamma   90.00
#
_symmetry.space_group_name_H-M   'P 1'
#
loop_
_entity.id
_entity.type
_entity.pdbx_description
1 polymer ?
#
loop_
_entity_poly.entity_id
_entity_poly.type
_entity_poly.pdbx_seq_one_letter_code
_entity_poly.pdbx_strand_id
1 'polypeptide(L)'
;MTVTLTQGAIEALYTGSEVNSPVLQLLNIRQIPNTSGPPRFRLMMSDGQHSLSSFLLATQLNNLPEENLLVPNCVCILKKTITNSLSDDRRVVIVMDMEILQSAEETGGKIGNPTPYSTGGIMFLKCACLKIETLIKSLCKPLVLFIQFAAKASSPQNLVSSTFISASPMKASSTSPSSSTKLISISHLNPYQSKWTVRARVSHKSSIRTWSNSKGEGKLFSFDIVDESGEIKITAFNNEVDRFFSLVEQGKVYYISKATLKVANKQFSTLKNDYEMTLHAHSSVVPCGDSQGIPTMHCDFVPIAELENRDKDAIIDVIGVCKSAEDVSRITTKTSREVSKRALNLIDTTGKVVTVTLWGEEAEKFDGSAQPVVAIKGARLSDFGGRSLSALFSSTIMINPDIPEAFRLRAWYDHKGYAVDSQSLTEKKSVGSGAKMNWKTLSDVKNEHLGHGEKADYFSCVATVLYIRKENCLYQACPSADCYKKLIDQQNGFYRCEKCNREFPNFKYRLLLSANLADFGDNQWVTCFHETAEVLLGQSAETLGQLRDTDEAAFDEVFQKANYTTHVFKNRVKLETYNDESRVKVTVMELQPVDHREYSRRLLSNIRKLACSQ
;
A
#
# COMPACT_ATOMS: atom_id res chain seq x y z
N MET A 1 51.38 -16.12 20.48
CA MET A 1 51.52 -16.78 19.17
C MET A 1 50.71 -15.98 18.17
N THR A 2 51.21 -15.68 16.98
CA THR A 2 50.45 -14.93 15.95
C THR A 2 49.41 -15.86 15.33
N VAL A 3 48.14 -15.73 15.74
CA VAL A 3 47.03 -16.50 15.16
C VAL A 3 46.77 -15.98 13.75
N THR A 4 46.76 -16.90 12.77
CA THR A 4 46.53 -16.55 11.36
C THR A 4 45.08 -16.88 11.00
N LEU A 5 44.36 -15.91 10.43
CA LEU A 5 42.98 -16.10 9.97
C LEU A 5 42.93 -16.98 8.72
N THR A 6 41.87 -17.79 8.58
CA THR A 6 41.67 -18.68 7.43
C THR A 6 41.11 -17.90 6.24
N GLN A 7 42.00 -17.33 5.41
CA GLN A 7 41.62 -16.54 4.23
C GLN A 7 40.73 -17.33 3.26
N GLY A 8 39.66 -16.70 2.75
CA GLY A 8 38.69 -17.32 1.85
C GLY A 8 37.60 -18.14 2.56
N ALA A 9 37.66 -18.28 3.89
CA ALA A 9 36.66 -19.01 4.65
C ALA A 9 35.28 -18.35 4.60
N ILE A 10 35.19 -17.02 4.51
CA ILE A 10 33.89 -16.34 4.41
C ILE A 10 33.18 -16.68 3.11
N GLU A 11 33.91 -16.69 2.00
CA GLU A 11 33.39 -17.07 0.68
C GLU A 11 32.93 -18.53 0.70
N ALA A 12 33.78 -19.44 1.17
CA ALA A 12 33.49 -20.87 1.19
C ALA A 12 32.29 -21.22 2.11
N LEU A 13 32.20 -20.60 3.30
CA LEU A 13 31.05 -20.78 4.20
C LEU A 13 29.75 -20.24 3.59
N TYR A 14 29.83 -19.16 2.81
CA TYR A 14 28.68 -18.59 2.12
C TYR A 14 28.25 -19.45 0.92
N THR A 15 29.17 -19.91 0.08
CA THR A 15 28.87 -20.80 -1.06
C THR A 15 28.46 -22.20 -0.63
N GLY A 16 28.59 -22.54 0.66
CA GLY A 16 28.22 -23.84 1.21
C GLY A 16 29.28 -24.91 0.94
N SER A 17 30.51 -24.50 0.64
CA SER A 17 31.67 -25.38 0.52
C SER A 17 32.14 -25.79 1.93
N GLU A 18 32.57 -27.03 2.09
CA GLU A 18 33.10 -27.50 3.38
C GLU A 18 34.43 -26.83 3.71
N VAL A 19 34.49 -26.15 4.86
CA VAL A 19 35.72 -25.60 5.43
C VAL A 19 35.92 -26.21 6.80
N ASN A 20 37.01 -26.94 6.98
CA ASN A 20 37.32 -27.56 8.26
C ASN A 20 37.85 -26.51 9.24
N SER A 21 37.12 -26.31 10.33
CA SER A 21 37.51 -25.48 11.48
C SER A 21 38.10 -24.11 11.12
N PRO A 22 37.37 -23.23 10.40
CA PRO A 22 37.88 -21.93 10.00
C PRO A 22 38.15 -21.03 11.20
N VAL A 23 39.29 -20.34 11.15
CA VAL A 23 39.70 -19.33 12.13
C VAL A 23 39.29 -17.94 11.62
N LEU A 24 38.34 -17.32 12.31
CA LEU A 24 37.74 -16.03 11.95
C LEU A 24 37.82 -15.05 13.12
N GLN A 25 37.92 -13.76 12.82
CA GLN A 25 37.82 -12.70 13.81
C GLN A 25 36.37 -12.20 13.92
N LEU A 26 35.88 -12.04 15.15
CA LEU A 26 34.62 -11.36 15.43
C LEU A 26 34.81 -9.84 15.30
N LEU A 27 34.09 -9.19 14.38
CA LEU A 27 34.11 -7.74 14.22
C LEU A 27 32.98 -7.04 15.00
N ASN A 28 31.82 -7.67 15.10
CA ASN A 28 30.66 -7.10 15.76
C ASN A 28 29.67 -8.20 16.21
N ILE A 29 28.98 -7.99 17.32
CA ILE A 29 27.94 -8.85 17.86
C ILE A 29 26.71 -8.00 18.22
N ARG A 30 25.52 -8.45 17.80
CA ARG A 30 24.25 -7.77 18.08
C ARG A 30 23.18 -8.76 18.50
N GLN A 31 22.52 -8.48 19.63
CA GLN A 31 21.34 -9.22 20.05
C GLN A 31 20.12 -8.86 19.18
N ILE A 32 19.40 -9.88 18.72
CA ILE A 32 18.15 -9.73 17.97
C ILE A 32 16.99 -9.72 18.97
N PRO A 33 16.10 -8.70 18.95
CA PRO A 33 14.95 -8.67 19.84
C PRO A 33 14.01 -9.85 19.55
N ASN A 34 13.70 -10.64 20.58
CA ASN A 34 12.77 -11.77 20.51
C ASN A 34 11.78 -11.67 21.69
N THR A 35 10.48 -11.76 21.41
CA THR A 35 9.40 -11.60 22.40
C THR A 35 9.04 -12.90 23.12
N SER A 36 9.53 -14.05 22.64
CA SER A 36 9.29 -15.36 23.25
C SER A 36 10.42 -16.33 22.88
N GLY A 37 11.28 -16.66 23.85
CA GLY A 37 12.39 -17.62 23.74
C GLY A 37 13.76 -17.07 24.17
N PRO A 38 14.81 -17.92 24.21
CA PRO A 38 16.16 -17.49 24.60
C PRO A 38 16.72 -16.44 23.63
N PRO A 39 17.65 -15.58 24.08
CA PRO A 39 18.24 -14.52 23.27
C PRO A 39 18.97 -15.10 22.05
N ARG A 40 18.90 -14.40 20.92
CA ARG A 40 19.60 -14.77 19.68
C ARG A 40 20.61 -13.70 19.32
N PHE A 41 21.84 -14.11 19.02
CA PHE A 41 22.93 -13.20 18.68
C PHE A 41 23.31 -13.33 17.20
N ARG A 42 23.40 -12.20 16.52
CA ARG A 42 23.96 -12.08 15.17
C ARG A 42 25.42 -11.66 15.27
N LEU A 43 26.29 -12.36 14.57
CA LEU A 43 27.72 -12.09 14.52
C LEU A 43 28.11 -11.53 13.14
N MET A 44 29.08 -10.63 13.15
CA MET A 44 29.82 -10.20 11.97
C MET A 44 31.23 -10.75 12.09
N MET A 45 31.57 -11.71 11.23
CA MET A 45 32.87 -12.41 11.26
C MET A 45 33.71 -12.01 10.04
N SER A 46 35.03 -12.11 10.18
CA SER A 46 36.02 -11.75 9.15
C SER A 46 37.13 -12.79 9.03
N ASP A 47 37.52 -13.13 7.82
CA ASP A 47 38.70 -13.95 7.51
C ASP A 47 39.97 -13.11 7.22
N GLY A 48 39.86 -11.78 7.32
CA GLY A 48 40.93 -10.83 7.05
C GLY A 48 40.90 -10.23 5.64
N GLN A 49 40.19 -10.85 4.69
CA GLN A 49 39.96 -10.34 3.32
C GLN A 49 38.50 -9.95 3.08
N HIS A 50 37.57 -10.74 3.63
CA HIS A 50 36.14 -10.58 3.53
C HIS A 50 35.49 -10.57 4.91
N SER A 51 34.34 -9.93 5.00
CA SER A 51 33.50 -9.90 6.21
C SER A 51 32.06 -10.19 5.84
N LEU A 52 31.36 -10.90 6.72
CA LEU A 52 29.96 -11.28 6.52
C LEU A 52 29.18 -11.10 7.83
N SER A 53 28.05 -10.40 7.76
CA SER A 53 27.18 -10.11 8.91
C SER A 53 26.08 -11.16 9.15
N SER A 54 26.08 -12.24 8.38
CA SER A 54 25.01 -13.25 8.34
C SER A 54 25.33 -14.49 9.18
N PHE A 55 26.12 -14.35 10.25
CA PHE A 55 26.35 -15.42 11.21
C PHE A 55 25.32 -15.36 12.34
N LEU A 56 24.76 -16.51 12.72
CA LEU A 56 23.89 -16.67 13.89
C LEU A 56 24.55 -17.60 14.90
N LEU A 57 24.61 -17.17 16.16
CA LEU A 57 25.10 -18.00 17.24
C LEU A 57 24.00 -18.96 17.72
N ALA A 58 24.29 -20.25 17.83
CA ALA A 58 23.36 -21.23 18.40
C ALA A 58 23.13 -20.95 19.90
N THR A 59 21.91 -21.20 20.38
CA THR A 59 21.50 -20.87 21.76
C THR A 59 22.33 -21.58 22.84
N GLN A 60 22.94 -22.71 22.51
CA GLN A 60 23.84 -23.46 23.40
C GLN A 60 25.16 -22.74 23.69
N LEU A 61 25.51 -21.71 22.90
CA LEU A 61 26.72 -20.90 23.05
C LEU A 61 26.40 -19.50 23.62
N ASN A 62 25.18 -19.27 24.12
CA ASN A 62 24.75 -17.96 24.64
C ASN A 62 25.51 -17.53 25.90
N ASN A 63 26.08 -18.48 26.65
CA ASN A 63 26.96 -18.16 27.77
C ASN A 63 28.18 -17.32 27.35
N LEU A 64 28.69 -17.50 26.13
CA LEU A 64 29.87 -16.76 25.64
C LEU A 64 29.65 -15.23 25.59
N PRO A 65 28.59 -14.71 24.95
CA PRO A 65 28.28 -13.27 25.01
C PRO A 65 27.68 -12.83 26.35
N GLU A 66 26.91 -13.67 27.05
CA GLU A 66 26.30 -13.31 28.35
C GLU A 66 27.34 -13.12 29.46
N GLU A 67 28.41 -13.93 29.45
CA GLU A 67 29.54 -13.81 30.38
C GLU A 67 30.64 -12.84 29.87
N ASN A 68 30.38 -12.10 28.77
CA ASN A 68 31.33 -11.19 28.12
C ASN A 68 32.66 -11.83 27.68
N LEU A 69 32.68 -13.15 27.44
CA LEU A 69 33.84 -13.84 26.89
C LEU A 69 34.01 -13.60 25.39
N LEU A 70 32.88 -13.49 24.66
CA LEU A 70 32.84 -13.23 23.22
C LEU A 70 32.56 -11.76 22.93
N VAL A 71 33.62 -10.97 22.77
CA VAL A 71 33.58 -9.53 22.49
C VAL A 71 34.20 -9.18 21.13
N PRO A 72 33.88 -8.01 20.54
CA PRO A 72 34.51 -7.58 19.29
C PRO A 72 36.04 -7.62 19.36
N ASN A 73 36.65 -8.04 18.25
CA ASN A 73 38.07 -8.33 18.02
C ASN A 73 38.61 -9.66 18.56
N CYS A 74 37.81 -10.51 19.22
CA CYS A 74 38.23 -11.88 19.53
C CYS A 74 38.48 -12.70 18.25
N VAL A 75 39.48 -13.57 18.29
CA VAL A 75 39.74 -14.55 17.22
C VAL A 75 39.20 -15.91 17.65
N CYS A 76 38.36 -16.51 16.82
CA CYS A 76 37.64 -17.72 17.13
C CYS A 76 37.82 -18.79 16.05
N ILE A 77 37.92 -20.04 16.47
CA ILE A 77 37.85 -21.20 15.58
C ILE A 77 36.43 -21.76 15.59
N LEU A 78 35.82 -21.89 14.41
CA LEU A 78 34.47 -22.43 14.28
C LEU A 78 34.52 -23.94 14.08
N LYS A 79 34.35 -24.73 15.14
CA LYS A 79 34.43 -26.19 15.09
C LYS A 79 33.28 -26.82 14.30
N LYS A 80 32.08 -26.24 14.40
CA LYS A 80 30.88 -26.74 13.72
C LYS A 80 29.99 -25.60 13.23
N THR A 81 29.71 -25.59 11.93
CA THR A 81 28.82 -24.61 11.29
C THR A 81 27.79 -25.31 10.40
N ILE A 82 26.62 -24.69 10.25
CA ILE A 82 25.56 -25.14 9.34
C ILE A 82 25.12 -23.94 8.50
N THR A 83 25.20 -24.03 7.18
CA THR A 83 24.71 -22.98 6.28
C THR A 83 23.29 -23.29 5.88
N ASN A 84 22.36 -22.36 6.15
CA ASN A 84 20.97 -22.44 5.72
C ASN A 84 20.68 -21.38 4.65
N SER A 85 19.85 -21.74 3.68
CA SER A 85 19.35 -20.83 2.65
C SER A 85 17.97 -20.29 3.06
N LEU A 86 17.81 -18.97 3.03
CA LEU A 86 16.51 -18.33 3.26
C LEU A 86 15.74 -18.23 1.93
N SER A 87 14.44 -17.98 2.01
CA SER A 87 13.51 -17.83 0.87
C SER A 87 13.89 -16.74 -0.15
N ASP A 88 14.78 -15.82 0.23
CA ASP A 88 15.25 -14.65 -0.55
C ASP A 88 16.66 -14.87 -1.15
N ASP A 89 17.07 -16.13 -1.33
CA ASP A 89 18.39 -16.58 -1.83
C ASP A 89 19.61 -16.15 -0.96
N ARG A 90 19.36 -15.39 0.11
CA ARG A 90 20.32 -15.02 1.13
C ARG A 90 20.64 -16.20 2.04
N ARG A 91 21.94 -16.44 2.26
CA ARG A 91 22.43 -17.52 3.12
C ARG A 91 22.82 -17.01 4.49
N VAL A 92 22.55 -17.84 5.50
CA VAL A 92 22.88 -17.59 6.91
C VAL A 92 23.71 -18.75 7.43
N VAL A 93 24.82 -18.43 8.08
CA VAL A 93 25.72 -19.42 8.67
C VAL A 93 25.41 -19.52 10.16
N ILE A 94 24.97 -20.67 10.63
CA ILE A 94 24.68 -20.94 12.04
C ILE A 94 25.92 -21.56 12.67
N VAL A 95 26.48 -20.90 13.67
CA VAL A 95 27.62 -21.38 14.46
C VAL A 95 27.09 -22.26 15.58
N MET A 96 27.34 -23.56 15.46
CA MET A 96 26.91 -24.57 16.44
C MET A 96 27.95 -24.80 17.52
N ASP A 97 29.24 -24.73 17.16
CA ASP A 97 30.36 -24.92 18.09
C ASP A 97 31.53 -24.02 17.69
N MET A 98 32.14 -23.37 18.68
CA MET A 98 33.27 -22.47 18.51
C MET A 98 34.15 -22.41 19.76
N GLU A 99 35.42 -22.06 19.56
CA GLU A 99 36.38 -21.82 20.64
C GLU A 99 37.12 -20.50 20.39
N ILE A 100 37.39 -19.74 21.46
CA ILE A 100 38.11 -18.47 21.38
C ILE A 100 39.60 -18.77 21.49
N LEU A 101 40.35 -18.52 20.41
CA LEU A 101 41.80 -18.75 20.34
C LEU A 101 42.61 -17.58 20.88
N GLN A 102 42.09 -16.36 20.74
CA GLN A 102 42.76 -15.14 21.19
C GLN A 102 41.71 -14.14 21.67
N SER A 103 41.93 -13.56 22.85
CA SER A 103 41.04 -12.55 23.40
C SER A 103 41.17 -11.22 22.63
N ALA A 104 40.19 -10.32 22.79
CA ALA A 104 40.26 -9.00 22.16
C ALA A 104 41.47 -8.17 22.62
N GLU A 105 41.90 -8.33 23.88
CA GLU A 105 43.07 -7.66 24.46
C GLU A 105 44.37 -8.15 23.81
N GLU A 106 44.48 -9.46 23.60
CA GLU A 106 45.64 -10.08 22.97
C GLU A 106 45.73 -9.80 21.47
N THR A 107 44.59 -9.59 20.81
CA THR A 107 44.53 -9.38 19.36
C THR A 107 44.95 -7.97 18.97
N GLY A 108 44.76 -6.97 19.84
CA GLY A 108 45.21 -5.60 19.63
C GLY A 108 44.43 -4.82 18.55
N GLY A 109 43.30 -5.35 18.07
CA GLY A 109 42.40 -4.69 17.12
C GLY A 109 42.02 -5.54 15.92
N LYS A 110 41.51 -4.88 14.87
CA LYS A 110 41.05 -5.54 13.64
C LYS A 110 42.23 -6.10 12.83
N ILE A 111 42.17 -7.38 12.47
CA ILE A 111 43.17 -8.04 11.63
C ILE A 111 42.77 -7.91 10.14
N GLY A 112 43.67 -7.36 9.33
CA GLY A 112 43.47 -7.19 7.89
C GLY A 112 42.54 -6.05 7.50
N ASN A 113 42.23 -5.95 6.20
CA ASN A 113 41.31 -4.95 5.62
C ASN A 113 40.11 -5.64 4.96
N PRO A 114 39.25 -6.34 5.74
CA PRO A 114 38.16 -7.11 5.18
C PRO A 114 37.10 -6.20 4.55
N THR A 115 36.70 -6.55 3.33
CA THR A 115 35.59 -5.94 2.60
C THR A 115 34.30 -6.74 2.79
N PRO A 116 33.09 -6.13 2.76
CA PRO A 116 31.85 -6.91 2.85
C PRO A 116 31.70 -7.89 1.67
N TYR A 117 31.49 -9.17 1.96
CA TYR A 117 31.29 -10.19 0.93
C TYR A 117 29.93 -10.01 0.25
N SER A 118 29.91 -9.84 -1.07
CA SER A 118 28.69 -9.66 -1.88
C SER A 118 28.75 -10.54 -3.13
N THR A 119 27.76 -11.41 -3.31
CA THR A 119 27.60 -12.24 -4.53
C THR A 119 26.96 -11.39 -5.62
N GLY A 120 27.52 -11.42 -6.84
CA GLY A 120 27.11 -10.52 -7.93
C GLY A 120 25.61 -10.54 -8.23
N GLY A 121 24.97 -9.38 -8.06
CA GLY A 121 23.58 -9.12 -8.44
C GLY A 121 22.90 -8.13 -7.51
N ILE A 122 22.80 -6.88 -7.94
CA ILE A 122 22.13 -5.72 -7.29
C ILE A 122 23.00 -5.00 -6.23
N MET A 123 23.75 -4.01 -6.71
CA MET A 123 24.40 -2.98 -5.91
C MET A 123 23.38 -2.27 -5.01
N PHE A 124 23.42 -2.54 -3.71
CA PHE A 124 23.18 -1.53 -2.70
C PHE A 124 24.54 -0.94 -2.30
N LEU A 125 24.89 0.24 -2.82
CA LEU A 125 25.98 1.03 -2.26
C LEU A 125 25.43 2.25 -1.53
N LYS A 126 25.54 2.23 -0.21
CA LYS A 126 25.78 3.43 0.59
C LYS A 126 27.29 3.65 0.69
N CYS A 127 27.68 4.79 0.13
CA CYS A 127 28.90 5.60 0.21
C CYS A 127 30.04 5.22 1.19
N ALA A 128 31.27 5.19 0.65
CA ALA A 128 32.42 5.95 1.17
C ALA A 128 33.35 6.37 0.01
N CYS A 129 33.77 7.64 0.05
CA CYS A 129 34.53 8.37 -0.97
C CYS A 129 36.02 7.96 -1.02
N LEU A 130 36.59 7.76 -2.21
CA LEU A 130 37.92 8.27 -2.58
C LEU A 130 38.16 8.22 -4.11
N LYS A 131 38.73 9.33 -4.58
CA LYS A 131 39.14 9.75 -5.93
C LYS A 131 39.62 8.63 -6.88
N ILE A 132 39.22 8.72 -8.15
CA ILE A 132 40.10 8.61 -9.34
C ILE A 132 39.38 9.34 -10.49
N GLU A 133 40.04 10.39 -10.99
CA GLU A 133 39.75 11.00 -12.28
C GLU A 133 40.06 10.01 -13.40
N THR A 134 39.43 10.24 -14.56
CA THR A 134 39.77 9.73 -15.90
C THR A 134 39.01 8.49 -16.41
N LEU A 135 38.54 8.61 -17.66
CA LEU A 135 37.66 7.74 -18.46
C LEU A 135 36.20 7.73 -17.99
N ILE A 136 35.22 8.32 -18.67
CA ILE A 136 34.84 8.09 -20.08
C ILE A 136 34.27 9.41 -20.67
N LYS A 137 35.05 10.08 -21.52
CA LYS A 137 34.55 10.98 -22.57
C LYS A 137 34.61 10.21 -23.88
N SER A 138 33.53 9.53 -24.24
CA SER A 138 33.31 9.08 -25.60
C SER A 138 31.86 8.65 -25.75
N LEU A 139 31.00 9.59 -26.12
CA LEU A 139 29.94 9.39 -27.12
C LEU A 139 29.22 10.71 -27.40
N CYS A 140 29.06 11.00 -28.69
CA CYS A 140 28.25 12.04 -29.31
C CYS A 140 28.77 13.49 -29.28
N LYS A 141 29.52 13.87 -30.33
CA LYS A 141 29.54 15.24 -30.85
C LYS A 141 28.53 15.38 -32.00
N PRO A 142 27.92 16.57 -32.16
CA PRO A 142 26.94 16.86 -33.19
C PRO A 142 27.57 17.26 -34.53
N LEU A 143 26.78 17.10 -35.58
CA LEU A 143 27.04 17.46 -36.98
C LEU A 143 26.82 18.97 -37.18
N VAL A 144 27.86 19.73 -37.54
CA VAL A 144 27.71 21.03 -38.22
C VAL A 144 28.79 21.16 -39.28
N LEU A 145 28.34 21.45 -40.50
CA LEU A 145 29.10 21.55 -41.74
C LEU A 145 29.87 22.88 -41.83
N PHE A 146 31.04 22.78 -42.45
CA PHE A 146 31.99 23.81 -42.86
C PHE A 146 31.38 25.07 -43.49
N ILE A 147 31.94 26.25 -43.14
CA ILE A 147 32.48 27.21 -44.12
C ILE A 147 33.81 27.78 -43.58
N GLN A 148 34.81 27.74 -44.44
CA GLN A 148 36.21 28.15 -44.27
C GLN A 148 36.36 29.67 -44.16
N PHE A 149 37.39 30.16 -43.45
CA PHE A 149 38.49 30.94 -44.04
C PHE A 149 39.67 31.07 -43.05
N ALA A 150 40.85 30.76 -43.57
CA ALA A 150 42.20 30.96 -43.02
C ALA A 150 42.50 32.46 -42.80
N ALA A 151 43.53 32.95 -42.11
CA ALA A 151 44.51 32.48 -41.13
C ALA A 151 45.34 33.73 -40.72
N LYS A 152 46.10 33.62 -39.61
CA LYS A 152 47.19 34.52 -39.14
C LYS A 152 46.76 35.91 -38.67
N ALA A 153 47.46 36.59 -37.77
CA ALA A 153 48.43 36.36 -36.70
C ALA A 153 48.84 37.78 -36.27
N SER A 154 49.50 37.88 -35.11
CA SER A 154 50.25 39.03 -34.58
C SER A 154 49.50 40.27 -34.05
N SER A 155 49.63 40.37 -32.74
CA SER A 155 49.54 41.44 -31.74
C SER A 155 50.36 42.73 -32.05
N PRO A 156 50.55 43.65 -31.09
CA PRO A 156 49.59 44.59 -30.49
C PRO A 156 50.14 46.04 -30.47
N GLN A 157 49.33 47.11 -30.55
CA GLN A 157 49.81 48.44 -30.14
C GLN A 157 48.74 49.31 -29.47
N ASN A 158 49.17 49.91 -28.35
CA ASN A 158 48.50 50.85 -27.46
C ASN A 158 48.32 52.24 -28.10
N LEU A 159 47.21 52.91 -27.78
CA LEU A 159 47.10 54.38 -27.62
C LEU A 159 45.86 54.63 -26.75
N VAL A 160 46.00 54.88 -25.45
CA VAL A 160 46.28 56.17 -24.77
C VAL A 160 45.12 57.18 -24.89
N SER A 161 44.42 57.28 -23.75
CA SER A 161 43.89 58.49 -23.08
C SER A 161 42.84 59.38 -23.74
N SER A 162 41.69 59.50 -23.07
CA SER A 162 41.24 60.81 -22.55
C SER A 162 40.26 60.64 -21.38
N THR A 163 40.74 60.99 -20.20
CA THR A 163 40.01 61.27 -18.95
C THR A 163 39.06 62.46 -19.08
N PHE A 164 37.85 62.33 -18.52
CA PHE A 164 37.11 63.46 -17.93
C PHE A 164 36.56 63.07 -16.56
N ILE A 165 36.83 63.94 -15.59
CA ILE A 165 36.44 63.88 -14.18
C ILE A 165 35.15 64.69 -14.03
N SER A 166 34.13 64.19 -13.32
CA SER A 166 33.63 64.83 -12.09
C SER A 166 32.27 64.29 -11.61
N ALA A 167 32.18 64.17 -10.29
CA ALA A 167 31.00 64.34 -9.43
C ALA A 167 29.96 63.22 -9.32
N SER A 168 30.07 62.46 -8.23
CA SER A 168 28.91 61.88 -7.52
C SER A 168 28.11 63.00 -6.82
N PRO A 169 26.80 62.79 -6.62
CA PRO A 169 26.31 62.67 -5.26
C PRO A 169 25.39 61.44 -5.07
N MET A 170 25.29 61.06 -3.80
CA MET A 170 24.81 59.80 -3.29
C MET A 170 23.30 59.57 -3.45
N LYS A 171 22.92 58.28 -3.41
CA LYS A 171 21.89 57.70 -2.52
C LYS A 171 20.65 57.09 -3.21
N ALA A 172 20.74 55.79 -3.50
CA ALA A 172 19.71 54.81 -3.14
C ALA A 172 20.37 53.42 -3.15
N SER A 173 20.86 53.00 -1.99
CA SER A 173 21.38 51.64 -1.80
C SER A 173 20.21 50.67 -1.85
N SER A 174 19.93 50.11 -3.03
CA SER A 174 19.25 48.82 -3.14
C SER A 174 20.19 47.77 -2.58
N THR A 175 19.94 47.35 -1.34
CA THR A 175 20.63 46.24 -0.69
C THR A 175 20.31 44.94 -1.44
N SER A 176 20.99 44.71 -2.55
CA SER A 176 21.12 43.39 -3.13
C SER A 176 22.07 42.62 -2.23
N PRO A 177 21.68 41.48 -1.64
CA PRO A 177 22.62 40.65 -0.90
C PRO A 177 23.55 39.99 -1.92
N SER A 178 24.65 40.66 -2.23
CA SER A 178 25.79 40.14 -2.98
C SER A 178 26.63 39.20 -2.09
N SER A 179 26.00 38.17 -1.53
CA SER A 179 26.71 36.95 -1.19
C SER A 179 26.30 35.93 -2.23
N SER A 180 27.26 35.45 -3.02
CA SER A 180 27.08 34.33 -3.95
C SER A 180 26.61 33.10 -3.18
N THR A 181 25.31 33.01 -2.95
CA THR A 181 24.70 31.95 -2.17
C THR A 181 24.63 30.77 -3.10
N LYS A 182 25.42 29.72 -2.82
CA LYS A 182 25.47 28.53 -3.67
C LYS A 182 24.06 27.94 -3.76
N LEU A 183 23.46 28.03 -4.94
CA LEU A 183 22.22 27.33 -5.26
C LEU A 183 22.55 25.85 -5.37
N ILE A 184 21.83 25.03 -4.61
CA ILE A 184 21.98 23.58 -4.60
C ILE A 184 20.64 22.98 -5.00
N SER A 185 20.67 21.98 -5.88
CA SER A 185 19.49 21.22 -6.27
C SER A 185 19.03 20.29 -5.15
N ILE A 186 17.73 20.00 -5.08
CA ILE A 186 17.10 19.18 -4.04
C ILE A 186 17.77 17.80 -3.92
N SER A 187 18.15 17.19 -5.04
CA SER A 187 18.82 15.87 -5.06
C SER A 187 20.21 15.85 -4.41
N HIS A 188 20.91 16.99 -4.38
CA HIS A 188 22.28 17.09 -3.86
C HIS A 188 22.34 17.55 -2.40
N LEU A 189 21.19 17.81 -1.79
CA LEU A 189 21.12 18.17 -0.38
C LEU A 189 21.57 17.00 0.50
N ASN A 190 22.38 17.31 1.51
CA ASN A 190 22.77 16.34 2.53
C ASN A 190 22.74 16.98 3.93
N PRO A 191 22.51 16.18 4.99
CA PRO A 191 22.44 16.70 6.36
C PRO A 191 23.74 17.31 6.90
N TYR A 192 24.88 17.04 6.25
CA TYR A 192 26.20 17.51 6.67
C TYR A 192 26.53 18.91 6.12
N GLN A 193 25.72 19.43 5.20
CA GLN A 193 25.85 20.78 4.66
C GLN A 193 24.86 21.72 5.35
N SER A 194 25.39 22.72 6.06
CA SER A 194 24.57 23.73 6.76
C SER A 194 24.36 25.03 5.96
N LYS A 195 25.14 25.26 4.90
CA LYS A 195 25.07 26.45 4.05
C LYS A 195 24.64 26.08 2.63
N TRP A 196 23.34 26.17 2.38
CA TRP A 196 22.75 25.94 1.06
C TRP A 196 21.53 26.82 0.88
N THR A 197 21.16 27.05 -0.38
CA THR A 197 19.88 27.67 -0.76
C THR A 197 19.31 26.89 -1.91
N VAL A 198 18.03 26.55 -1.78
CA VAL A 198 17.27 25.84 -2.81
C VAL A 198 16.32 26.83 -3.45
N ARG A 199 16.21 26.77 -4.77
CA ARG A 199 15.22 27.51 -5.53
C ARG A 199 14.22 26.49 -6.08
N ALA A 200 13.00 26.52 -5.58
CA ALA A 200 12.00 25.51 -5.91
C ALA A 200 10.58 26.09 -5.93
N ARG A 201 9.70 25.45 -6.68
CA ARG A 201 8.27 25.76 -6.73
C ARG A 201 7.53 24.99 -5.67
N VAL A 202 6.57 25.62 -5.01
CA VAL A 202 5.67 24.92 -4.08
C VAL A 202 4.68 24.11 -4.91
N SER A 203 4.78 22.78 -4.87
CA SER A 203 3.87 21.88 -5.58
C SER A 203 2.59 21.66 -4.78
N HIS A 204 2.70 21.52 -3.47
CA HIS A 204 1.58 21.22 -2.58
C HIS A 204 1.73 21.94 -1.24
N LYS A 205 0.63 22.41 -0.65
CA LYS A 205 0.61 23.06 0.67
C LYS A 205 -0.53 22.48 1.50
N SER A 206 -0.19 22.03 2.70
CA SER A 206 -1.15 21.43 3.62
C SER A 206 -1.83 22.46 4.51
N SER A 207 -3.03 22.14 5.00
CA SER A 207 -3.69 22.93 6.06
C SER A 207 -2.94 22.83 7.40
N ILE A 208 -3.23 23.76 8.30
CA ILE A 208 -2.67 23.79 9.66
C ILE A 208 -3.29 22.64 10.46
N ARG A 209 -2.42 21.80 11.04
CA ARG A 209 -2.81 20.73 11.96
C ARG A 209 -2.43 21.09 13.37
N THR A 210 -3.33 20.82 14.31
CA THR A 210 -3.05 20.91 15.74
C THR A 210 -2.85 19.52 16.33
N TRP A 211 -2.01 19.45 17.36
CA TRP A 211 -1.81 18.26 18.17
C TRP A 211 -1.80 18.67 19.65
N SER A 212 -2.26 17.77 20.51
CA SER A 212 -2.22 17.94 21.96
C SER A 212 -1.79 16.61 22.56
N ASN A 213 -0.74 16.65 23.39
CA ASN A 213 -0.22 15.49 24.12
C ASN A 213 0.16 15.91 25.55
N SER A 214 0.60 14.95 26.35
CA SER A 214 0.99 15.19 27.74
C SER A 214 2.15 16.19 27.92
N LYS A 215 2.91 16.50 26.86
CA LYS A 215 4.02 17.47 26.87
C LYS A 215 3.60 18.86 26.39
N GLY A 216 2.36 19.04 25.92
CA GLY A 216 1.81 20.32 25.49
C GLY A 216 0.94 20.22 24.24
N GLU A 217 0.47 21.37 23.80
CA GLU A 217 -0.21 21.54 22.51
C GLU A 217 0.69 22.25 21.51
N GLY A 218 0.47 21.97 20.23
CA GLY A 218 1.22 22.60 19.15
C GLY A 218 0.49 22.54 17.83
N LYS A 219 1.05 23.25 16.86
CA LYS A 219 0.54 23.29 15.48
C LYS A 219 1.65 23.05 14.49
N LEU A 220 1.32 22.52 13.33
CA LEU A 220 2.25 22.33 12.23
C LEU A 220 1.54 22.50 10.89
N PHE A 221 2.30 22.88 9.87
CA PHE A 221 1.88 22.71 8.48
C PHE A 221 3.07 22.21 7.68
N SER A 222 2.79 21.53 6.58
CA SER A 222 3.81 21.05 5.66
C SER A 222 3.50 21.47 4.24
N PHE A 223 4.53 21.61 3.42
CA PHE A 223 4.39 21.89 2.00
C PHE A 223 5.51 21.17 1.24
N ASP A 224 5.21 20.76 0.02
CA ASP A 224 6.14 20.05 -0.85
C ASP A 224 6.66 21.04 -1.89
N ILE A 225 7.96 20.94 -2.18
CA ILE A 225 8.62 21.77 -3.18
C ILE A 225 9.25 20.90 -4.25
N VAL A 226 9.31 21.43 -5.47
CA VAL A 226 9.89 20.77 -6.66
C VAL A 226 10.88 21.68 -7.37
N ASP A 227 12.01 21.10 -7.77
CA ASP A 227 12.99 21.72 -8.66
C ASP A 227 13.28 20.80 -9.87
N GLU A 228 14.29 21.15 -10.68
CA GLU A 228 14.71 20.33 -11.84
C GLU A 228 15.20 18.92 -11.48
N SER A 229 15.55 18.68 -10.22
CA SER A 229 16.21 17.46 -9.75
C SER A 229 15.31 16.52 -8.95
N GLY A 230 14.27 17.05 -8.30
CA GLY A 230 13.34 16.23 -7.53
C GLY A 230 12.40 17.01 -6.62
N GLU A 231 11.73 16.26 -5.74
CA GLU A 231 10.75 16.78 -4.80
C GLU A 231 11.23 16.60 -3.36
N ILE A 232 10.90 17.53 -2.47
CA ILE A 232 11.16 17.38 -1.03
C ILE A 232 10.07 18.04 -0.19
N LYS A 233 9.77 17.41 0.95
CA LYS A 233 8.79 17.88 1.91
C LYS A 233 9.42 18.83 2.92
N ILE A 234 8.73 19.91 3.23
CA ILE A 234 9.12 20.90 4.23
C ILE A 234 8.04 20.97 5.32
N THR A 235 8.44 20.97 6.59
CA THR A 235 7.53 21.10 7.73
C THR A 235 7.90 22.30 8.60
N ALA A 236 6.90 23.07 9.00
CA ALA A 236 7.03 24.15 9.97
C ALA A 236 6.19 23.84 11.21
N PHE A 237 6.72 24.15 12.39
CA PHE A 237 6.07 23.90 13.69
C PHE A 237 5.77 25.21 14.39
N ASN A 238 4.71 25.27 15.20
CA ASN A 238 4.39 26.33 16.14
C ASN A 238 4.53 27.76 15.57
N ASN A 239 5.52 28.53 16.03
CA ASN A 239 5.71 29.94 15.66
C ASN A 239 6.06 30.10 14.18
N GLU A 240 6.73 29.11 13.59
CA GLU A 240 7.07 29.08 12.17
C GLU A 240 5.83 28.89 11.30
N VAL A 241 4.75 28.28 11.84
CA VAL A 241 3.45 28.23 11.15
C VAL A 241 2.92 29.64 10.93
N ASP A 242 2.86 30.45 12.00
CA ASP A 242 2.30 31.80 11.93
C ASP A 242 3.09 32.71 10.97
N ARG A 243 4.40 32.50 10.88
CA ARG A 243 5.27 33.29 10.02
C ARG A 243 5.21 32.90 8.55
N PHE A 244 5.25 31.60 8.24
CA PHE A 244 5.42 31.13 6.86
C PHE A 244 4.12 30.73 6.19
N PHE A 245 3.06 30.41 6.93
CA PHE A 245 1.82 29.91 6.34
C PHE A 245 1.19 30.91 5.37
N SER A 246 1.11 32.20 5.72
CA SER A 246 0.53 33.21 4.83
C SER A 246 1.47 33.62 3.69
N LEU A 247 2.79 33.38 3.83
CA LEU A 247 3.80 33.74 2.83
C LEU A 247 3.92 32.70 1.70
N VAL A 248 3.75 31.42 2.05
CA VAL A 248 3.90 30.29 1.13
C VAL A 248 2.58 30.05 0.40
N GLU A 249 2.60 30.18 -0.91
CA GLU A 249 1.48 29.92 -1.80
C GLU A 249 1.84 28.84 -2.81
N GLN A 250 0.86 28.00 -3.12
CA GLN A 250 1.02 26.92 -4.10
C GLN A 250 1.28 27.51 -5.50
N GLY A 251 2.16 26.86 -6.27
CA GLY A 251 2.52 27.28 -7.63
C GLY A 251 3.58 28.38 -7.72
N LYS A 252 3.85 29.13 -6.64
CA LYS A 252 4.89 30.16 -6.62
C LYS A 252 6.29 29.57 -6.34
N VAL A 253 7.32 30.27 -6.80
CA VAL A 253 8.73 29.88 -6.65
C VAL A 253 9.35 30.65 -5.48
N TYR A 254 10.13 29.96 -4.65
CA TYR A 254 10.78 30.55 -3.49
C TYR A 254 12.26 30.14 -3.42
N TYR A 255 13.07 31.05 -2.87
CA TYR A 255 14.39 30.75 -2.33
C TYR A 255 14.25 30.36 -0.87
N ILE A 256 14.68 29.13 -0.56
CA ILE A 256 14.60 28.55 0.79
C ILE A 256 16.01 28.30 1.28
N SER A 257 16.36 28.87 2.42
CA SER A 257 17.69 28.72 3.03
C SER A 257 17.60 28.54 4.54
N LYS A 258 18.70 28.02 5.13
CA LYS A 258 18.86 27.84 6.58
C LYS A 258 17.75 26.98 7.21
N ALA A 259 17.38 25.88 6.55
CA ALA A 259 16.49 24.86 7.10
C ALA A 259 17.31 23.63 7.51
N THR A 260 16.79 22.85 8.47
CA THR A 260 17.46 21.61 8.89
C THR A 260 16.95 20.45 8.07
N LEU A 261 17.87 19.65 7.52
CA LEU A 261 17.56 18.44 6.77
C LEU A 261 17.56 17.23 7.72
N LYS A 262 16.46 16.47 7.75
CA LYS A 262 16.30 15.24 8.55
C LYS A 262 15.97 14.07 7.63
N VAL A 263 16.15 12.85 8.12
CA VAL A 263 15.70 11.65 7.41
C VAL A 263 14.18 11.68 7.32
N ALA A 264 13.63 11.51 6.11
CA ALA A 264 12.21 11.57 5.86
C ALA A 264 11.47 10.47 6.62
N ASN A 265 10.41 10.86 7.33
CA ASN A 265 9.52 9.86 7.91
C ASN A 265 8.55 9.35 6.83
N LYS A 266 8.92 8.22 6.20
CA LYS A 266 8.13 7.57 5.12
C LYS A 266 6.75 7.09 5.57
N GLN A 267 6.45 7.07 6.88
CA GLN A 267 5.08 6.82 7.37
C GLN A 267 4.13 8.00 7.08
N PHE A 268 4.67 9.22 6.90
CA PHE A 268 3.91 10.46 6.73
C PHE A 268 4.29 11.26 5.46
N SER A 269 5.12 10.69 4.59
CA SER A 269 5.57 11.29 3.34
C SER A 269 5.44 10.28 2.20
N THR A 270 4.75 10.67 1.13
CA THR A 270 4.60 9.90 -0.11
C THR A 270 5.73 10.18 -1.10
N LEU A 271 6.61 11.15 -0.82
CA LEU A 271 7.69 11.55 -1.71
C LEU A 271 8.81 10.50 -1.72
N LYS A 272 9.43 10.30 -2.89
CA LYS A 272 10.55 9.36 -3.07
C LYS A 272 11.82 9.77 -2.31
N ASN A 273 12.01 11.05 -2.03
CA ASN A 273 13.21 11.59 -1.39
C ASN A 273 13.43 11.07 0.04
N ASP A 274 14.66 10.65 0.35
CA ASP A 274 15.05 10.07 1.65
C ASP A 274 15.15 11.10 2.78
N TYR A 275 15.08 12.39 2.44
CA TYR A 275 15.19 13.49 3.38
C TYR A 275 13.95 14.40 3.38
N GLU A 276 13.73 15.10 4.50
CA GLU A 276 12.73 16.14 4.68
C GLU A 276 13.34 17.36 5.36
N MET A 277 12.80 18.55 5.11
CA MET A 277 13.26 19.80 5.71
C MET A 277 12.37 20.23 6.87
N THR A 278 12.97 20.81 7.91
CA THR A 278 12.26 21.52 8.97
C THR A 278 12.66 22.99 8.98
N LEU A 279 11.67 23.89 8.99
CA LEU A 279 11.89 25.33 9.15
C LEU A 279 12.05 25.70 10.62
N HIS A 280 12.91 26.68 10.88
CA HIS A 280 13.23 27.24 12.18
C HIS A 280 13.15 28.77 12.16
N ALA A 281 13.29 29.40 13.34
CA ALA A 281 13.29 30.85 13.50
C ALA A 281 14.28 31.60 12.58
N HIS A 282 15.42 31.00 12.25
CA HIS A 282 16.45 31.62 11.40
C HIS A 282 16.36 31.19 9.91
N SER A 283 15.37 30.36 9.55
CA SER A 283 15.10 29.98 8.17
C SER A 283 14.59 31.18 7.37
N SER A 284 14.94 31.25 6.09
CA SER A 284 14.45 32.28 5.17
C SER A 284 13.69 31.63 4.03
N VAL A 285 12.48 32.12 3.77
CA VAL A 285 11.68 31.80 2.60
C VAL A 285 11.42 33.13 1.90
N VAL A 286 11.97 33.30 0.69
CA VAL A 286 11.88 34.57 -0.06
C VAL A 286 11.27 34.28 -1.43
N PRO A 287 10.19 34.97 -1.83
CA PRO A 287 9.61 34.82 -3.16
C PRO A 287 10.63 35.10 -4.27
N CYS A 288 10.60 34.29 -5.33
CA CYS A 288 11.41 34.47 -6.53
C CYS A 288 10.49 34.80 -7.70
N GLY A 289 10.76 35.92 -8.38
CA GLY A 289 10.02 36.32 -9.60
C GLY A 289 10.40 35.49 -10.83
N ASP A 290 11.58 34.88 -10.82
CA ASP A 290 12.07 34.07 -11.94
C ASP A 290 11.54 32.64 -11.82
N SER A 291 10.62 32.26 -12.71
CA SER A 291 10.07 30.89 -12.83
C SER A 291 10.75 30.03 -13.90
N GLN A 292 11.66 30.62 -14.68
CA GLN A 292 12.39 29.98 -15.78
C GLN A 292 13.23 28.80 -15.28
N GLY A 293 13.10 27.64 -15.94
CA GLY A 293 13.88 26.42 -15.66
C GLY A 293 13.35 25.51 -14.56
N ILE A 294 12.29 25.90 -13.83
CA ILE A 294 11.69 25.04 -12.79
C ILE A 294 10.45 24.35 -13.36
N PRO A 295 10.36 23.01 -13.29
CA PRO A 295 9.21 22.27 -13.78
C PRO A 295 7.88 22.78 -13.21
N THR A 296 6.88 22.92 -14.07
CA THR A 296 5.49 22.92 -13.63
C THR A 296 5.16 21.55 -13.06
N MET A 297 4.30 21.51 -12.03
CA MET A 297 3.85 20.26 -11.41
C MET A 297 3.39 19.29 -12.52
N HIS A 298 4.10 18.17 -12.67
CA HIS A 298 3.78 17.15 -13.67
C HIS A 298 2.75 16.18 -13.08
N CYS A 299 1.68 15.90 -13.79
CA CYS A 299 0.64 14.95 -13.38
C CYS A 299 0.62 13.79 -14.37
N ASP A 300 0.89 12.58 -13.87
CA ASP A 300 0.89 11.35 -14.67
C ASP A 300 -0.51 10.72 -14.63
N PHE A 301 -1.45 11.33 -15.36
CA PHE A 301 -2.85 10.94 -15.29
C PHE A 301 -3.09 9.51 -15.81
N VAL A 302 -3.72 8.70 -14.98
CA VAL A 302 -4.19 7.36 -15.34
C VAL A 302 -5.65 7.46 -15.79
N PRO A 303 -6.00 6.90 -16.98
CA PRO A 303 -7.40 6.82 -17.41
C PRO A 303 -8.28 6.09 -16.40
N ILE A 304 -9.51 6.54 -16.21
CA ILE A 304 -10.44 5.98 -15.22
C ILE A 304 -10.70 4.49 -15.50
N ALA A 305 -10.78 4.09 -16.78
CA ALA A 305 -10.96 2.67 -17.12
C ALA A 305 -9.82 1.76 -16.66
N GLU A 306 -8.59 2.25 -16.56
CA GLU A 306 -7.43 1.45 -16.15
C GLU A 306 -7.39 1.19 -14.64
N LEU A 307 -8.20 1.91 -13.85
CA LEU A 307 -8.25 1.77 -12.39
C LEU A 307 -8.69 0.36 -11.94
N GLU A 308 -9.45 -0.36 -12.77
CA GLU A 308 -9.85 -1.74 -12.49
C GLU A 308 -8.65 -2.69 -12.36
N ASN A 309 -7.60 -2.44 -13.15
CA ASN A 309 -6.42 -3.29 -13.30
C ASN A 309 -5.27 -2.93 -12.35
N ARG A 310 -5.41 -1.87 -11.54
CA ARG A 310 -4.37 -1.41 -10.62
C ARG A 310 -4.53 -2.03 -9.22
N ASP A 311 -3.44 -2.15 -8.50
CA ASP A 311 -3.46 -2.70 -7.14
C ASP A 311 -4.15 -1.75 -6.16
N LYS A 312 -4.82 -2.33 -5.16
CA LYS A 312 -5.40 -1.59 -4.03
C LYS A 312 -4.31 -0.77 -3.32
N ASP A 313 -4.68 0.38 -2.80
CA ASP A 313 -3.83 1.33 -2.07
C ASP A 313 -2.72 1.97 -2.93
N ALA A 314 -2.73 1.75 -4.25
CA ALA A 314 -1.89 2.50 -5.18
C ALA A 314 -2.20 4.00 -5.13
N ILE A 315 -1.15 4.82 -5.23
CA ILE A 315 -1.24 6.28 -5.30
C ILE A 315 -1.11 6.68 -6.77
N ILE A 316 -2.14 7.35 -7.29
CA ILE A 316 -2.28 7.63 -8.72
C ILE A 316 -2.78 9.05 -8.95
N ASP A 317 -2.43 9.62 -10.10
CA ASP A 317 -2.95 10.90 -10.55
C ASP A 317 -4.15 10.63 -11.47
N VAL A 318 -5.26 11.34 -11.27
CA VAL A 318 -6.48 11.18 -12.09
C VAL A 318 -7.04 12.54 -12.48
N ILE A 319 -7.73 12.60 -13.62
CA ILE A 319 -8.43 13.78 -14.08
C ILE A 319 -9.78 13.38 -14.68
N GLY A 320 -10.82 14.15 -14.37
CA GLY A 320 -12.16 13.89 -14.89
C GLY A 320 -13.12 15.04 -14.63
N VAL A 321 -14.22 15.06 -15.37
CA VAL A 321 -15.33 16.00 -15.16
C VAL A 321 -16.18 15.52 -14.00
N CYS A 322 -16.49 16.41 -13.06
CA CYS A 322 -17.38 16.09 -11.95
C CYS A 322 -18.84 16.06 -12.44
N LYS A 323 -19.38 14.87 -12.66
CA LYS A 323 -20.77 14.67 -13.11
C LYS A 323 -21.78 15.02 -12.02
N SER A 324 -21.48 14.66 -10.77
CA SER A 324 -22.31 14.95 -9.61
C SER A 324 -21.47 14.96 -8.32
N ALA A 325 -21.81 15.85 -7.39
CA ALA A 325 -21.27 15.86 -6.03
C ALA A 325 -22.40 15.57 -5.03
N GLU A 326 -22.12 14.75 -4.02
CA GLU A 326 -23.04 14.50 -2.91
C GLU A 326 -22.95 15.64 -1.87
N ASP A 327 -23.95 15.72 -1.00
CA ASP A 327 -23.93 16.68 0.12
C ASP A 327 -22.81 16.35 1.11
N VAL A 328 -22.33 17.38 1.83
CA VAL A 328 -21.33 17.17 2.87
C VAL A 328 -21.96 16.40 4.01
N SER A 329 -21.38 15.24 4.31
CA SER A 329 -21.74 14.42 5.47
C SER A 329 -20.64 14.53 6.53
N ARG A 330 -21.00 14.48 7.81
CA ARG A 330 -20.02 14.37 8.91
C ARG A 330 -19.95 12.92 9.35
N ILE A 331 -18.75 12.38 9.47
CA ILE A 331 -18.53 11.03 9.99
C ILE A 331 -17.59 11.06 11.19
N THR A 332 -17.88 10.22 12.18
CA THR A 332 -16.97 9.99 13.30
C THR A 332 -15.99 8.90 12.93
N THR A 333 -14.70 9.23 12.93
CA THR A 333 -13.62 8.28 12.67
C THR A 333 -13.48 7.26 13.81
N LYS A 334 -12.80 6.14 13.57
CA LYS A 334 -12.50 5.12 14.61
C LYS A 334 -11.74 5.69 15.84
N THR A 335 -11.10 6.84 15.68
CA THR A 335 -10.39 7.58 16.74
C THR A 335 -11.28 8.65 17.41
N SER A 336 -12.60 8.56 17.26
CA SER A 336 -13.60 9.45 17.83
C SER A 336 -13.49 10.92 17.40
N ARG A 337 -12.84 11.20 16.26
CA ARG A 337 -12.80 12.56 15.67
C ARG A 337 -13.86 12.70 14.58
N GLU A 338 -14.62 13.78 14.60
CA GLU A 338 -15.54 14.14 13.51
C GLU A 338 -14.78 14.71 12.33
N VAL A 339 -15.07 14.21 11.13
CA VAL A 339 -14.47 14.67 9.87
C VAL A 339 -15.56 14.82 8.81
N SER A 340 -15.56 15.96 8.11
CA SER A 340 -16.42 16.21 6.96
C SER A 340 -15.99 15.35 5.77
N LYS A 341 -16.97 14.77 5.08
CA LYS A 341 -16.81 13.86 3.95
C LYS A 341 -17.76 14.26 2.83
N ARG A 342 -17.24 14.33 1.61
CA ARG A 342 -18.05 14.55 0.39
C ARG A 342 -17.62 13.56 -0.69
N ALA A 343 -18.59 12.96 -1.40
CA ALA A 343 -18.32 12.05 -2.50
C ALA A 343 -18.58 12.74 -3.85
N LEU A 344 -17.64 12.61 -4.79
CA LEU A 344 -17.70 13.16 -6.14
C LEU A 344 -17.72 12.03 -7.15
N ASN A 345 -18.53 12.13 -8.19
CA ASN A 345 -18.49 11.19 -9.32
C ASN A 345 -17.76 11.83 -10.49
N LEU A 346 -16.56 11.34 -10.77
CA LEU A 346 -15.73 11.81 -11.89
C LEU A 346 -15.91 10.90 -13.10
N ILE A 347 -16.02 11.51 -14.28
CA ILE A 347 -16.06 10.84 -15.58
C ILE A 347 -14.94 11.37 -16.48
N ASP A 348 -14.31 10.50 -17.25
CA ASP A 348 -13.30 10.88 -18.24
C ASP A 348 -13.70 10.44 -19.65
N THR A 349 -12.80 10.64 -20.61
CA THR A 349 -13.02 10.27 -22.01
C THR A 349 -13.31 8.78 -22.25
N THR A 350 -13.02 7.90 -21.28
CA THR A 350 -13.34 6.46 -21.39
C THR A 350 -14.82 6.16 -21.16
N GLY A 351 -15.59 7.14 -20.67
CA GLY A 351 -17.01 6.98 -20.34
C GLY A 351 -17.28 6.24 -19.03
N LYS A 352 -16.23 5.80 -18.32
CA LYS A 352 -16.36 5.21 -16.98
C LYS A 352 -16.44 6.27 -15.90
N VAL A 353 -17.20 5.99 -14.85
CA VAL A 353 -17.37 6.87 -13.69
C VAL A 353 -16.69 6.27 -12.48
N VAL A 354 -15.95 7.07 -11.72
CA VAL A 354 -15.38 6.65 -10.42
C VAL A 354 -15.80 7.62 -9.32
N THR A 355 -16.14 7.08 -8.16
CA THR A 355 -16.42 7.89 -6.99
C THR A 355 -15.13 8.23 -6.25
N VAL A 356 -14.90 9.51 -6.04
CA VAL A 356 -13.79 10.07 -5.26
C VAL A 356 -14.32 10.63 -3.96
N THR A 357 -13.73 10.23 -2.83
CA THR A 357 -14.05 10.80 -1.52
C THR A 357 -13.10 11.93 -1.17
N LEU A 358 -13.66 13.12 -0.92
CA LEU A 358 -12.99 14.27 -0.33
C LEU A 358 -13.20 14.32 1.18
N TRP A 359 -12.27 14.96 1.88
CA TRP A 359 -12.24 15.03 3.35
C TRP A 359 -11.97 16.45 3.85
N GLY A 360 -12.53 16.80 5.01
CA GLY A 360 -12.26 18.04 5.72
C GLY A 360 -12.65 19.30 4.93
N GLU A 361 -11.78 20.31 4.93
CA GLU A 361 -12.04 21.59 4.24
C GLU A 361 -12.26 21.42 2.73
N GLU A 362 -11.55 20.50 2.08
CA GLU A 362 -11.73 20.21 0.65
C GLU A 362 -13.13 19.66 0.39
N ALA A 363 -13.69 18.90 1.33
CA ALA A 363 -15.07 18.44 1.23
C ALA A 363 -16.07 19.59 1.40
N GLU A 364 -15.79 20.59 2.23
CA GLU A 364 -16.69 21.71 2.54
C GLU A 364 -16.67 22.80 1.46
N LYS A 365 -15.47 23.17 0.98
CA LYS A 365 -15.24 24.27 0.03
C LYS A 365 -15.50 23.90 -1.43
N PHE A 366 -15.59 22.61 -1.75
CA PHE A 366 -15.81 22.17 -3.12
C PHE A 366 -17.17 22.64 -3.65
N ASP A 367 -17.20 23.18 -4.87
CA ASP A 367 -18.43 23.49 -5.59
C ASP A 367 -18.52 22.62 -6.85
N GLY A 368 -19.52 21.74 -6.86
CA GLY A 368 -19.79 20.83 -7.97
C GLY A 368 -20.86 21.32 -8.95
N SER A 369 -21.47 22.49 -8.70
CA SER A 369 -22.66 22.97 -9.42
C SER A 369 -22.43 23.15 -10.93
N ALA A 370 -21.23 23.59 -11.31
CA ALA A 370 -20.85 23.85 -12.69
C ALA A 370 -20.20 22.65 -13.41
N GLN A 371 -20.28 21.44 -12.84
CA GLN A 371 -19.62 20.23 -13.34
C GLN A 371 -18.15 20.49 -13.74
N PRO A 372 -17.31 20.97 -12.80
CA PRO A 372 -15.96 21.38 -13.12
C PRO A 372 -15.08 20.20 -13.53
N VAL A 373 -14.01 20.49 -14.25
CA VAL A 373 -12.92 19.53 -14.45
C VAL A 373 -12.11 19.46 -13.16
N VAL A 374 -11.96 18.27 -12.61
CA VAL A 374 -11.21 18.03 -11.37
C VAL A 374 -9.99 17.17 -11.70
N ALA A 375 -8.81 17.69 -11.40
CA ALA A 375 -7.56 16.95 -11.45
C ALA A 375 -7.08 16.68 -10.03
N ILE A 376 -6.78 15.42 -9.72
CA ILE A 376 -6.33 14.99 -8.39
C ILE A 376 -4.97 14.32 -8.55
N LYS A 377 -3.94 14.96 -8.00
CA LYS A 377 -2.60 14.38 -7.89
C LYS A 377 -2.50 13.55 -6.62
N GLY A 378 -2.07 12.31 -6.72
CA GLY A 378 -1.79 11.42 -5.60
C GLY A 378 -3.03 10.92 -4.86
N ALA A 379 -4.11 10.58 -5.57
CA ALA A 379 -5.29 9.93 -5.00
C ALA A 379 -4.98 8.46 -4.64
N ARG A 380 -5.53 7.97 -3.53
CA ARG A 380 -5.40 6.56 -3.15
C ARG A 380 -6.52 5.73 -3.75
N LEU A 381 -6.16 4.66 -4.45
CA LEU A 381 -7.10 3.66 -4.96
C LEU A 381 -7.59 2.75 -3.83
N SER A 382 -8.91 2.58 -3.74
CA SER A 382 -9.60 1.76 -2.75
C SER A 382 -10.54 0.78 -3.45
N ASP A 383 -10.79 -0.36 -2.82
CA ASP A 383 -11.74 -1.37 -3.31
C ASP A 383 -13.15 -1.19 -2.75
N PHE A 384 -13.40 -0.07 -2.07
CA PHE A 384 -14.71 0.23 -1.52
C PHE A 384 -15.72 0.45 -2.65
N GLY A 385 -16.72 -0.43 -2.73
CA GLY A 385 -17.74 -0.40 -3.77
C GLY A 385 -17.23 -0.81 -5.16
N GLY A 386 -16.20 -1.65 -5.28
CA GLY A 386 -15.60 -2.00 -6.56
C GLY A 386 -14.23 -1.35 -6.71
N ARG A 387 -14.16 -0.19 -7.38
CA ARG A 387 -13.00 0.73 -7.32
C ARG A 387 -13.49 2.14 -7.00
N SER A 388 -12.88 2.75 -6.00
CA SER A 388 -13.11 4.13 -5.61
C SER A 388 -11.79 4.82 -5.30
N LEU A 389 -11.79 6.15 -5.34
CA LEU A 389 -10.62 6.94 -4.98
C LEU A 389 -10.87 7.66 -3.66
N SER A 390 -9.83 7.83 -2.88
CA SER A 390 -9.83 8.71 -1.72
C SER A 390 -8.76 9.75 -1.95
N ALA A 391 -9.15 11.03 -1.88
CA ALA A 391 -8.17 12.09 -1.70
C ALA A 391 -7.47 11.85 -0.35
N LEU A 392 -6.15 11.88 -0.37
CA LEU A 392 -5.32 11.88 0.82
C LEU A 392 -5.01 13.33 1.21
N PHE A 393 -4.47 13.49 2.41
CA PHE A 393 -3.96 14.80 2.83
C PHE A 393 -2.74 15.27 2.05
N SER A 394 -2.00 14.36 1.43
CA SER A 394 -0.91 14.66 0.50
C SER A 394 -1.40 14.84 -0.93
N SER A 395 -2.70 14.64 -1.20
CA SER A 395 -3.25 14.81 -2.54
C SER A 395 -3.46 16.28 -2.84
N THR A 396 -3.14 16.69 -4.07
CA THR A 396 -3.46 18.02 -4.56
C THR A 396 -4.69 17.95 -5.44
N ILE A 397 -5.74 18.69 -5.08
CA ILE A 397 -6.98 18.80 -5.85
C ILE A 397 -6.96 20.13 -6.59
N MET A 398 -7.15 20.08 -7.91
CA MET A 398 -7.20 21.27 -8.77
C MET A 398 -8.55 21.31 -9.49
N ILE A 399 -9.23 22.45 -9.40
CA ILE A 399 -10.51 22.71 -10.04
C ILE A 399 -10.25 23.59 -11.26
N ASN A 400 -10.67 23.12 -12.44
CA ASN A 400 -10.44 23.74 -13.75
C ASN A 400 -8.98 24.19 -13.95
N PRO A 401 -7.98 23.27 -13.82
CA PRO A 401 -6.59 23.62 -14.03
C PRO A 401 -6.33 24.07 -15.48
N ASP A 402 -5.45 25.05 -15.65
CA ASP A 402 -4.97 25.53 -16.96
C ASP A 402 -3.94 24.56 -17.55
N ILE A 403 -4.41 23.37 -17.95
CA ILE A 403 -3.61 22.31 -18.56
C ILE A 403 -4.30 21.75 -19.81
N PRO A 404 -3.55 21.33 -20.84
CA PRO A 404 -4.12 20.84 -22.10
C PRO A 404 -5.14 19.70 -21.92
N GLU A 405 -4.89 18.79 -20.98
CA GLU A 405 -5.74 17.65 -20.66
C GLU A 405 -7.11 18.10 -20.15
N ALA A 406 -7.15 19.15 -19.33
CA ALA A 406 -8.38 19.69 -18.77
C ALA A 406 -9.24 20.34 -19.85
N PHE A 407 -8.63 21.12 -20.76
CA PHE A 407 -9.34 21.71 -21.90
C PHE A 407 -9.90 20.64 -22.84
N ARG A 408 -9.14 19.57 -23.11
CA ARG A 408 -9.61 18.43 -23.91
C ARG A 408 -10.81 17.72 -23.26
N LEU A 409 -10.74 17.47 -21.95
CA LEU A 409 -11.82 16.84 -21.20
C LEU A 409 -13.09 17.70 -21.15
N ARG A 410 -12.95 19.01 -20.93
CA ARG A 410 -14.06 19.97 -20.99
C ARG A 410 -14.74 19.93 -22.35
N ALA A 411 -13.97 20.11 -23.43
CA ALA A 411 -14.48 20.10 -24.79
C ALA A 411 -15.17 18.77 -25.14
N TRP A 412 -14.60 17.63 -24.73
CA TRP A 412 -15.20 16.31 -24.93
C TRP A 412 -16.55 16.17 -24.21
N TYR A 413 -16.62 16.62 -22.95
CA TYR A 413 -17.83 16.50 -22.15
C TYR A 413 -18.97 17.35 -22.69
N ASP A 414 -18.68 18.60 -23.11
CA ASP A 414 -19.66 19.53 -23.68
C ASP A 414 -20.26 19.04 -25.00
N HIS A 415 -19.46 18.35 -25.84
CA HIS A 415 -19.94 17.87 -27.14
C HIS A 415 -20.68 16.54 -27.07
N LYS A 416 -20.18 15.58 -26.27
CA LYS A 416 -20.68 14.19 -26.29
C LYS A 416 -20.73 13.55 -24.91
N GLY A 417 -19.77 13.84 -24.03
CA GLY A 417 -19.59 13.13 -22.75
C GLY A 417 -20.77 13.26 -21.78
N TYR A 418 -21.55 14.35 -21.83
CA TYR A 418 -22.72 14.52 -20.97
C TYR A 418 -23.83 13.47 -21.22
N ALA A 419 -23.95 12.97 -22.46
CA ALA A 419 -24.99 12.04 -22.89
C ALA A 419 -24.53 10.57 -22.94
N VAL A 420 -23.26 10.29 -22.60
CA VAL A 420 -22.73 8.92 -22.59
C VAL A 420 -23.37 8.13 -21.45
N ASP A 421 -23.91 6.96 -21.79
CA ASP A 421 -24.37 5.99 -20.80
C ASP A 421 -23.16 5.45 -20.03
N SER A 422 -23.05 5.85 -18.77
CA SER A 422 -21.81 5.77 -18.02
C SER A 422 -21.79 4.55 -17.11
N GLN A 423 -20.81 3.67 -17.28
CA GLN A 423 -20.59 2.53 -16.39
C GLN A 423 -19.80 2.98 -15.15
N SER A 424 -20.40 2.84 -13.97
CA SER A 424 -19.74 3.20 -12.71
C SER A 424 -18.80 2.09 -12.23
N LEU A 425 -17.55 2.43 -11.98
CA LEU A 425 -16.56 1.59 -11.29
C LEU A 425 -16.85 1.48 -9.80
N THR A 426 -17.58 2.45 -9.26
CA THR A 426 -18.05 2.44 -7.88
C THR A 426 -19.53 2.09 -7.87
N GLU A 427 -19.87 0.88 -7.45
CA GLU A 427 -21.26 0.44 -7.27
C GLU A 427 -21.89 1.22 -6.12
N LYS A 428 -22.81 2.14 -6.42
CA LYS A 428 -23.81 2.59 -5.45
C LYS A 428 -24.66 1.37 -5.14
N LYS A 429 -24.73 0.97 -3.86
CA LYS A 429 -25.48 -0.20 -3.36
C LYS A 429 -26.87 -0.29 -4.01
N SER A 430 -26.91 -1.00 -5.12
CA SER A 430 -28.10 -1.47 -5.80
C SER A 430 -27.93 -2.97 -5.86
N VAL A 431 -28.94 -3.66 -5.35
CA VAL A 431 -29.03 -5.12 -5.33
C VAL A 431 -29.17 -5.58 -6.78
N GLY A 432 -28.06 -5.92 -7.43
CA GLY A 432 -28.09 -6.39 -8.81
C GLY A 432 -26.70 -6.74 -9.34
N SER A 433 -26.39 -8.04 -9.30
CA SER A 433 -25.44 -8.75 -10.18
C SER A 433 -24.13 -8.01 -10.54
N GLY A 434 -23.14 -8.05 -9.65
CA GLY A 434 -21.81 -7.47 -9.93
C GLY A 434 -20.81 -7.40 -8.78
N ALA A 435 -21.26 -7.60 -7.53
CA ALA A 435 -20.41 -7.48 -6.34
C ALA A 435 -19.14 -8.35 -6.44
N LYS A 436 -17.96 -7.70 -6.45
CA LYS A 436 -16.67 -8.37 -6.21
C LYS A 436 -16.76 -9.18 -4.91
N MET A 437 -16.63 -10.49 -5.06
CA MET A 437 -16.87 -11.49 -4.01
C MET A 437 -15.87 -11.33 -2.86
N ASN A 438 -16.36 -11.13 -1.64
CA ASN A 438 -15.55 -11.11 -0.42
C ASN A 438 -15.13 -12.54 -0.05
N TRP A 439 -14.02 -13.00 -0.62
CA TRP A 439 -13.53 -14.36 -0.42
C TRP A 439 -12.98 -14.57 0.99
N LYS A 440 -13.52 -15.56 1.70
CA LYS A 440 -13.12 -15.96 3.06
C LYS A 440 -13.11 -17.48 3.18
N THR A 441 -12.23 -18.01 4.02
CA THR A 441 -12.35 -19.42 4.49
C THR A 441 -13.40 -19.51 5.58
N LEU A 442 -13.89 -20.70 5.87
CA LEU A 442 -14.81 -20.94 6.98
C LEU A 442 -14.15 -20.66 8.34
N SER A 443 -12.83 -20.89 8.46
CA SER A 443 -12.06 -20.52 9.64
C SER A 443 -11.95 -19.01 9.83
N ASP A 444 -11.73 -18.24 8.75
CA ASP A 444 -11.68 -16.78 8.79
C ASP A 444 -13.01 -16.18 9.28
N VAL A 445 -14.13 -16.74 8.82
CA VAL A 445 -15.48 -16.30 9.22
C VAL A 445 -15.67 -16.39 10.74
N LYS A 446 -15.17 -17.46 11.37
CA LYS A 446 -15.23 -17.63 12.83
C LYS A 446 -14.23 -16.72 13.54
N ASN A 447 -12.97 -16.67 13.07
CA ASN A 447 -11.91 -15.89 13.70
C ASN A 447 -12.19 -14.37 13.68
N GLU A 448 -12.75 -13.87 12.59
CA GLU A 448 -13.11 -12.46 12.41
C GLU A 448 -14.48 -12.11 13.02
N HIS A 449 -15.20 -13.07 13.59
CA HIS A 449 -16.52 -12.90 14.20
C HIS A 449 -17.53 -12.23 13.25
N LEU A 450 -17.59 -12.69 12.00
CA LEU A 450 -18.53 -12.15 11.01
C LEU A 450 -19.99 -12.39 11.44
N GLY A 451 -20.84 -11.40 11.22
CA GLY A 451 -22.26 -11.42 11.56
C GLY A 451 -22.60 -10.99 12.99
N HIS A 452 -21.59 -10.69 13.82
CA HIS A 452 -21.78 -10.14 15.17
C HIS A 452 -22.12 -8.64 15.17
N GLY A 453 -21.98 -7.95 14.04
CA GLY A 453 -22.41 -6.58 13.88
C GLY A 453 -23.93 -6.43 13.84
N GLU A 454 -24.40 -5.19 13.97
CA GLU A 454 -25.83 -4.85 13.80
C GLU A 454 -26.34 -5.20 12.38
N LYS A 455 -25.43 -5.13 11.39
CA LYS A 455 -25.71 -5.47 9.99
C LYS A 455 -25.16 -6.86 9.66
N ALA A 456 -25.87 -7.55 8.76
CA ALA A 456 -25.43 -8.84 8.24
C ALA A 456 -24.18 -8.66 7.36
N ASP A 457 -23.25 -9.60 7.48
CA ASP A 457 -22.06 -9.67 6.65
C ASP A 457 -22.27 -10.64 5.48
N TYR A 458 -21.53 -10.41 4.41
CA TYR A 458 -21.58 -11.23 3.20
C TYR A 458 -20.17 -11.71 2.87
N PHE A 459 -20.04 -12.99 2.59
CA PHE A 459 -18.79 -13.59 2.19
C PHE A 459 -19.01 -14.65 1.12
N SER A 460 -17.94 -15.02 0.44
CA SER A 460 -17.94 -16.09 -0.54
C SER A 460 -16.87 -17.11 -0.19
N CYS A 461 -17.20 -18.38 -0.28
CA CYS A 461 -16.24 -19.45 -0.02
C CYS A 461 -16.37 -20.55 -1.07
N VAL A 462 -15.27 -21.28 -1.26
CA VAL A 462 -15.31 -22.58 -1.94
C VAL A 462 -15.35 -23.61 -0.84
N ALA A 463 -16.39 -24.43 -0.82
CA ALA A 463 -16.57 -25.45 0.21
C ALA A 463 -17.15 -26.73 -0.40
N THR A 464 -16.96 -27.83 0.31
CA THR A 464 -17.52 -29.14 -0.03
C THR A 464 -18.66 -29.45 0.91
N VAL A 465 -19.78 -29.93 0.35
CA VAL A 465 -20.91 -30.38 1.16
C VAL A 465 -20.55 -31.71 1.81
N LEU A 466 -20.47 -31.76 3.14
CA LEU A 466 -20.18 -33.01 3.85
C LEU A 466 -21.44 -33.81 4.14
N TYR A 467 -22.49 -33.12 4.53
CA TYR A 467 -23.72 -33.76 4.99
C TYR A 467 -24.92 -32.83 4.81
N ILE A 468 -26.05 -33.39 4.43
CA ILE A 468 -27.32 -32.69 4.28
C ILE A 468 -28.37 -33.38 5.15
N ARG A 469 -29.12 -32.61 5.95
CA ARG A 469 -30.22 -33.14 6.77
C ARG A 469 -31.45 -33.39 5.89
N LYS A 470 -31.95 -34.62 5.90
CA LYS A 470 -33.10 -35.05 5.07
C LYS A 470 -34.45 -34.95 5.76
N GLU A 471 -34.49 -34.98 7.10
CA GLU A 471 -35.73 -35.17 7.88
C GLU A 471 -36.70 -33.98 7.78
N ASN A 472 -36.16 -32.76 7.72
CA ASN A 472 -36.94 -31.51 7.72
C ASN A 472 -36.67 -30.65 6.48
N CYS A 473 -36.23 -31.26 5.38
CA CYS A 473 -35.84 -30.53 4.18
C CYS A 473 -37.02 -30.01 3.34
N LEU A 474 -38.22 -30.61 3.51
CA LEU A 474 -39.43 -30.33 2.73
C LEU A 474 -40.58 -29.89 3.63
N TYR A 475 -41.34 -28.89 3.21
CA TYR A 475 -42.58 -28.50 3.86
C TYR A 475 -43.66 -28.11 2.85
N GLN A 476 -44.92 -28.31 3.26
CA GLN A 476 -46.10 -27.90 2.49
C GLN A 476 -46.31 -26.40 2.67
N ALA A 477 -46.16 -25.64 1.59
CA ALA A 477 -46.26 -24.18 1.57
C ALA A 477 -47.54 -23.71 0.88
N CYS A 478 -47.95 -22.48 1.22
CA CYS A 478 -49.11 -21.82 0.61
C CYS A 478 -48.99 -21.76 -0.93
N PRO A 479 -50.05 -22.11 -1.69
CA PRO A 479 -50.01 -22.10 -3.15
C PRO A 479 -50.11 -20.69 -3.76
N SER A 480 -50.53 -19.69 -2.97
CA SER A 480 -50.69 -18.28 -3.40
C SER A 480 -49.37 -17.67 -3.87
N ALA A 481 -49.44 -16.75 -4.83
CA ALA A 481 -48.29 -15.96 -5.25
C ALA A 481 -47.69 -15.19 -4.05
N ASP A 482 -46.36 -15.21 -3.93
CA ASP A 482 -45.58 -14.50 -2.90
C ASP A 482 -45.89 -14.85 -1.43
N CYS A 483 -46.45 -16.04 -1.17
CA CYS A 483 -46.63 -16.58 0.18
C CYS A 483 -45.87 -17.89 0.39
N TYR A 484 -44.84 -17.87 1.23
CA TYR A 484 -44.00 -19.03 1.54
C TYR A 484 -44.28 -19.63 2.92
N LYS A 485 -45.39 -19.27 3.56
CA LYS A 485 -45.73 -19.75 4.91
C LYS A 485 -46.12 -21.23 4.86
N LYS A 486 -45.60 -22.03 5.80
CA LYS A 486 -45.99 -23.42 6.01
C LYS A 486 -47.49 -23.51 6.31
N LEU A 487 -48.17 -24.47 5.70
CA LEU A 487 -49.58 -24.71 5.90
C LEU A 487 -49.84 -25.63 7.11
N ILE A 488 -51.01 -25.48 7.70
CA ILE A 488 -51.53 -26.34 8.77
C ILE A 488 -52.62 -27.22 8.15
N ASP A 489 -52.42 -28.53 8.19
CA ASP A 489 -53.42 -29.50 7.76
C ASP A 489 -54.59 -29.53 8.77
N GLN A 490 -55.81 -29.27 8.30
CA GLN A 490 -57.02 -29.27 9.13
C GLN A 490 -57.66 -30.67 9.23
N GLN A 491 -57.07 -31.70 8.61
CA GLN A 491 -57.56 -33.09 8.58
C GLN A 491 -58.96 -33.24 7.93
N ASN A 492 -59.42 -32.22 7.21
CA ASN A 492 -60.68 -32.20 6.48
C ASN A 492 -60.47 -32.12 4.95
N GLY A 493 -59.25 -32.36 4.48
CA GLY A 493 -58.85 -32.20 3.08
C GLY A 493 -58.46 -30.78 2.68
N PHE A 494 -58.47 -29.82 3.62
CA PHE A 494 -58.04 -28.44 3.41
C PHE A 494 -56.82 -28.07 4.26
N TYR A 495 -56.02 -27.17 3.70
CA TYR A 495 -54.80 -26.66 4.30
C TYR A 495 -54.96 -25.17 4.62
N ARG A 496 -54.76 -24.79 5.88
CA ARG A 496 -54.90 -23.40 6.34
C ARG A 496 -53.56 -22.67 6.31
N CYS A 497 -53.55 -21.49 5.69
CA CYS A 497 -52.43 -20.55 5.75
C CYS A 497 -52.71 -19.44 6.76
N GLU A 498 -51.92 -19.31 7.82
CA GLU A 498 -52.07 -18.22 8.80
C GLU A 498 -51.78 -16.83 8.22
N LYS A 499 -50.81 -16.73 7.30
CA LYS A 499 -50.42 -15.44 6.70
C LYS A 499 -51.51 -14.89 5.78
N CYS A 500 -52.12 -15.76 4.95
CA CYS A 500 -53.20 -15.37 4.04
C CYS A 500 -54.57 -15.41 4.70
N ASN A 501 -54.67 -16.05 5.88
CA ASN A 501 -55.90 -16.40 6.58
C ASN A 501 -56.94 -17.04 5.64
N ARG A 502 -56.49 -18.01 4.83
CA ARG A 502 -57.28 -18.71 3.82
C ARG A 502 -56.99 -20.20 3.85
N GLU A 503 -57.96 -20.97 3.37
CA GLU A 503 -57.89 -22.42 3.24
C GLU A 503 -57.75 -22.80 1.76
N PHE A 504 -56.93 -23.81 1.50
CA PHE A 504 -56.61 -24.28 0.15
C PHE A 504 -56.82 -25.80 0.08
N PRO A 505 -57.38 -26.32 -1.02
CA PRO A 505 -57.48 -27.77 -1.23
C PRO A 505 -56.15 -28.40 -1.66
N ASN A 506 -55.13 -27.59 -1.94
CA ASN A 506 -53.81 -28.02 -2.40
C ASN A 506 -52.68 -27.23 -1.73
N PHE A 507 -51.45 -27.70 -1.93
CA PHE A 507 -50.23 -27.07 -1.45
C PHE A 507 -49.13 -27.16 -2.49
N LYS A 508 -48.02 -26.44 -2.28
CA LYS A 508 -46.79 -26.59 -3.05
C LYS A 508 -45.68 -27.07 -2.15
N TYR A 509 -44.85 -27.99 -2.62
CA TYR A 509 -43.64 -28.36 -1.88
C TYR A 509 -42.59 -27.26 -1.99
N ARG A 510 -41.98 -26.90 -0.86
CA ARG A 510 -40.80 -26.01 -0.83
C ARG A 510 -39.70 -26.61 0.01
N LEU A 511 -38.47 -26.31 -0.39
CA LEU A 511 -37.27 -26.77 0.28
C LEU A 511 -36.79 -25.75 1.33
N LEU A 512 -36.37 -26.27 2.47
CA LEU A 512 -35.60 -25.60 3.51
C LEU A 512 -34.47 -26.53 3.93
N LEU A 513 -33.35 -26.43 3.24
CA LEU A 513 -32.26 -27.38 3.39
C LEU A 513 -31.27 -26.90 4.45
N SER A 514 -30.84 -27.82 5.32
CA SER A 514 -29.72 -27.58 6.23
C SER A 514 -28.56 -28.48 5.83
N ALA A 515 -27.46 -27.85 5.41
CA ALA A 515 -26.26 -28.53 4.93
C ALA A 515 -25.05 -28.15 5.79
N ASN A 516 -24.14 -29.10 5.98
CA ASN A 516 -22.84 -28.88 6.60
C ASN A 516 -21.78 -28.74 5.50
N LEU A 517 -21.20 -27.55 5.40
CA LEU A 517 -20.13 -27.25 4.46
C LEU A 517 -18.78 -27.33 5.18
N ALA A 518 -17.77 -27.85 4.52
CA ALA A 518 -16.40 -27.82 5.02
C ALA A 518 -15.42 -27.33 3.97
N ASP A 519 -14.40 -26.64 4.44
CA ASP A 519 -13.18 -26.36 3.70
C ASP A 519 -11.96 -26.93 4.46
N PHE A 520 -10.75 -26.52 4.08
CA PHE A 520 -9.54 -27.02 4.72
C PHE A 520 -9.34 -26.48 6.15
N GLY A 521 -10.03 -25.40 6.52
CA GLY A 521 -9.82 -24.69 7.78
C GLY A 521 -10.88 -25.02 8.82
N ASP A 522 -12.13 -25.20 8.41
CA ASP A 522 -13.23 -25.45 9.33
C ASP A 522 -14.47 -26.04 8.64
N ASN A 523 -15.52 -26.33 9.42
CA ASN A 523 -16.86 -26.62 8.95
C ASN A 523 -17.89 -25.60 9.45
N GLN A 524 -19.00 -25.49 8.73
CA GLN A 524 -20.08 -24.56 9.04
C GLN A 524 -21.43 -25.11 8.55
N TRP A 525 -22.42 -25.08 9.44
CA TRP A 525 -23.82 -25.34 9.07
C TRP A 525 -24.41 -24.13 8.37
N VAL A 526 -25.05 -24.37 7.22
CA VAL A 526 -25.71 -23.37 6.40
C VAL A 526 -27.16 -23.74 6.14
N THR A 527 -27.98 -22.73 5.88
CA THR A 527 -29.37 -22.88 5.42
C THR A 527 -29.45 -22.50 3.94
N CYS A 528 -29.97 -23.40 3.11
CA CYS A 528 -30.28 -23.12 1.71
C CYS A 528 -31.81 -23.03 1.55
N PHE A 529 -32.28 -21.92 1.02
CA PHE A 529 -33.70 -21.74 0.69
C PHE A 529 -34.04 -22.36 -0.65
N HIS A 530 -35.33 -22.49 -0.94
CA HIS A 530 -35.91 -23.17 -2.11
C HIS A 530 -35.05 -23.14 -3.37
N GLU A 531 -34.75 -21.97 -3.94
CA GLU A 531 -33.98 -21.84 -5.19
C GLU A 531 -32.57 -22.44 -5.07
N THR A 532 -31.81 -22.04 -4.05
CA THR A 532 -30.46 -22.57 -3.80
C THR A 532 -30.45 -24.06 -3.46
N ALA A 533 -31.52 -24.57 -2.85
CA ALA A 533 -31.65 -25.98 -2.50
C ALA A 533 -31.96 -26.86 -3.72
N GLU A 534 -32.80 -26.40 -4.65
CA GLU A 534 -33.05 -27.11 -5.91
C GLU A 534 -31.78 -27.17 -6.76
N VAL A 535 -31.02 -26.07 -6.84
CA VAL A 535 -29.74 -26.05 -7.56
C VAL A 535 -28.73 -27.01 -6.91
N LEU A 536 -28.67 -27.07 -5.58
CA LEU A 536 -27.74 -27.96 -4.88
C LEU A 536 -28.10 -29.45 -5.06
N LEU A 537 -29.39 -29.80 -5.00
CA LEU A 537 -29.86 -31.19 -5.14
C LEU A 537 -30.00 -31.61 -6.61
N GLY A 538 -30.08 -30.66 -7.55
CA GLY A 538 -30.33 -30.92 -8.96
C GLY A 538 -31.72 -31.48 -9.26
N GLN A 539 -32.68 -31.30 -8.33
CA GLN A 539 -34.05 -31.80 -8.43
C GLN A 539 -35.05 -30.76 -7.91
N SER A 540 -36.25 -30.76 -8.48
CA SER A 540 -37.32 -29.84 -8.04
C SER A 540 -37.93 -30.28 -6.71
N ALA A 541 -38.44 -29.31 -5.94
CA ALA A 541 -39.12 -29.59 -4.68
C ALA A 541 -40.37 -30.45 -4.85
N GLU A 542 -41.11 -30.29 -5.95
CA GLU A 542 -42.28 -31.11 -6.31
C GLU A 542 -41.89 -32.57 -6.53
N THR A 543 -40.86 -32.81 -7.34
CA THR A 543 -40.35 -34.17 -7.61
C THR A 543 -39.85 -34.84 -6.33
N LEU A 544 -39.11 -34.11 -5.49
CA LEU A 544 -38.62 -34.64 -4.21
C LEU A 544 -39.75 -34.96 -3.23
N GLY A 545 -40.79 -34.13 -3.20
CA GLY A 545 -41.99 -34.39 -2.39
C GLY A 545 -42.70 -35.67 -2.83
N GLN A 546 -42.83 -35.90 -4.14
CA GLN A 546 -43.42 -37.12 -4.69
C GLN A 546 -42.54 -38.35 -4.41
N LEU A 547 -41.23 -38.26 -4.61
CA LEU A 547 -40.29 -39.34 -4.35
C LEU A 547 -40.31 -39.76 -2.87
N ARG A 548 -40.36 -38.80 -1.94
CA ARG A 548 -40.45 -39.12 -0.50
C ARG A 548 -41.65 -40.02 -0.17
N ASP A 549 -42.77 -39.84 -0.87
CA ASP A 549 -44.01 -40.57 -0.58
C ASP A 549 -44.14 -41.86 -1.42
N THR A 550 -43.35 -42.02 -2.50
CA THR A 550 -43.46 -43.14 -3.46
C THR A 550 -42.25 -44.08 -3.49
N ASP A 551 -41.04 -43.55 -3.38
CA ASP A 551 -39.77 -44.27 -3.49
C ASP A 551 -38.70 -43.63 -2.57
N GLU A 552 -38.62 -44.14 -1.35
CA GLU A 552 -37.68 -43.67 -0.32
C GLU A 552 -36.21 -43.91 -0.73
N ALA A 553 -35.93 -44.96 -1.50
CA ALA A 553 -34.57 -45.28 -1.94
C ALA A 553 -34.07 -44.26 -2.97
N ALA A 554 -34.91 -43.94 -3.96
CA ALA A 554 -34.61 -42.89 -4.92
C ALA A 554 -34.51 -41.51 -4.26
N PHE A 555 -35.32 -41.24 -3.23
CA PHE A 555 -35.20 -40.02 -2.42
C PHE A 555 -33.83 -39.91 -1.75
N ASP A 556 -33.37 -40.97 -1.08
CA ASP A 556 -32.07 -41.00 -0.41
C ASP A 556 -30.89 -40.90 -1.37
N GLU A 557 -30.99 -41.48 -2.57
CA GLU A 557 -29.96 -41.39 -3.61
C GLU A 557 -29.67 -39.93 -4.02
N VAL A 558 -30.70 -39.08 -4.08
CA VAL A 558 -30.53 -37.66 -4.43
C VAL A 558 -29.63 -36.95 -3.41
N PHE A 559 -29.83 -37.19 -2.10
CA PHE A 559 -28.99 -36.59 -1.07
C PHE A 559 -27.57 -37.17 -1.06
N GLN A 560 -27.43 -38.47 -1.30
CA GLN A 560 -26.12 -39.11 -1.42
C GLN A 560 -25.31 -38.52 -2.58
N LYS A 561 -25.96 -38.28 -3.72
CA LYS A 561 -25.33 -37.67 -4.90
C LYS A 561 -24.90 -36.22 -4.68
N ALA A 562 -25.65 -35.47 -3.87
CA ALA A 562 -25.32 -34.09 -3.53
C ALA A 562 -24.18 -33.98 -2.49
N ASN A 563 -24.00 -35.00 -1.65
CA ASN A 563 -22.87 -35.06 -0.71
C ASN A 563 -21.53 -35.15 -1.44
N TYR A 564 -20.49 -34.59 -0.83
CA TYR A 564 -19.13 -34.49 -1.33
C TYR A 564 -18.95 -33.72 -2.64
N THR A 565 -19.95 -32.92 -3.03
CA THR A 565 -19.82 -31.98 -4.14
C THR A 565 -19.24 -30.64 -3.68
N THR A 566 -18.35 -30.06 -4.48
CA THR A 566 -17.67 -28.78 -4.17
C THR A 566 -18.26 -27.67 -5.03
N HIS A 567 -18.66 -26.58 -4.38
CA HIS A 567 -19.29 -25.43 -5.04
C HIS A 567 -18.73 -24.11 -4.50
N VAL A 568 -18.99 -23.03 -5.25
CA VAL A 568 -18.82 -21.66 -4.77
C VAL A 568 -20.12 -21.22 -4.10
N PHE A 569 -20.04 -20.87 -2.83
CA PHE A 569 -21.18 -20.39 -2.04
C PHE A 569 -21.05 -18.89 -1.79
N LYS A 570 -22.10 -18.13 -2.12
CA LYS A 570 -22.28 -16.76 -1.62
C LYS A 570 -23.15 -16.81 -0.38
N ASN A 571 -22.57 -16.44 0.75
CA ASN A 571 -23.16 -16.59 2.06
C ASN A 571 -23.48 -15.24 2.67
N ARG A 572 -24.62 -15.17 3.35
CA ARG A 572 -25.00 -14.10 4.27
C ARG A 572 -24.91 -14.65 5.69
N VAL A 573 -24.22 -13.95 6.57
CA VAL A 573 -24.08 -14.33 7.98
C VAL A 573 -24.61 -13.24 8.88
N LYS A 574 -25.42 -13.64 9.86
CA LYS A 574 -26.02 -12.75 10.85
C LYS A 574 -26.21 -13.49 12.17
N LEU A 575 -25.93 -12.83 13.29
CA LEU A 575 -26.31 -13.29 14.61
C LEU A 575 -27.84 -13.17 14.76
N GLU A 576 -28.52 -14.28 14.99
CA GLU A 576 -29.94 -14.33 15.35
C GLU A 576 -30.06 -14.74 16.81
N THR A 577 -30.86 -13.99 17.57
CA THR A 577 -31.21 -14.33 18.96
C THR A 577 -32.57 -15.02 18.96
N TYR A 578 -32.62 -16.25 19.44
CA TYR A 578 -33.84 -17.04 19.55
C TYR A 578 -33.92 -17.65 20.95
N ASN A 579 -35.02 -17.39 21.67
CA ASN A 579 -35.20 -17.82 23.07
C ASN A 579 -33.98 -17.48 23.96
N ASP A 580 -33.50 -16.24 23.90
CA ASP A 580 -32.34 -15.72 24.64
C ASP A 580 -30.98 -16.36 24.31
N GLU A 581 -30.92 -17.28 23.35
CA GLU A 581 -29.66 -17.84 22.84
C GLU A 581 -29.29 -17.17 21.51
N SER A 582 -28.09 -16.59 21.45
CA SER A 582 -27.57 -15.98 20.22
C SER A 582 -26.78 -16.99 19.42
N ARG A 583 -27.22 -17.25 18.18
CA ARG A 583 -26.57 -18.19 17.26
C ARG A 583 -26.25 -17.51 15.93
N VAL A 584 -25.03 -17.75 15.44
CA VAL A 584 -24.62 -17.28 14.12
C VAL A 584 -25.33 -18.12 13.07
N LYS A 585 -26.16 -17.48 12.25
CA LYS A 585 -26.89 -18.13 11.17
C LYS A 585 -26.27 -17.75 9.83
N VAL A 586 -25.85 -18.77 9.10
CA VAL A 586 -25.33 -18.64 7.74
C VAL A 586 -26.39 -19.10 6.75
N THR A 587 -26.72 -18.21 5.82
CA THR A 587 -27.70 -18.44 4.76
C THR A 587 -27.00 -18.40 3.41
N VAL A 588 -27.18 -19.41 2.59
CA VAL A 588 -26.71 -19.41 1.20
C VAL A 588 -27.64 -18.54 0.37
N MET A 589 -27.08 -17.51 -0.26
CA MET A 589 -27.79 -16.60 -1.14
C MET A 589 -27.69 -17.05 -2.60
N GLU A 590 -26.54 -17.60 -2.99
CA GLU A 590 -26.28 -18.05 -4.36
C GLU A 590 -25.30 -19.22 -4.33
N LEU A 591 -25.50 -20.15 -5.25
CA LEU A 591 -24.66 -21.33 -5.45
C LEU A 591 -24.20 -21.37 -6.90
N GLN A 592 -22.90 -21.55 -7.12
CA GLN A 592 -22.30 -21.63 -8.45
C GLN A 592 -21.33 -22.82 -8.53
N PRO A 593 -21.21 -23.49 -9.68
CA PRO A 593 -20.19 -24.51 -9.88
C PRO A 593 -18.78 -23.88 -9.82
N VAL A 594 -17.78 -24.65 -9.39
CA VAL A 594 -16.41 -24.17 -9.33
C VAL A 594 -15.79 -24.17 -10.73
N ASP A 595 -15.43 -22.99 -11.25
CA ASP A 595 -14.49 -22.89 -12.36
C ASP A 595 -13.07 -23.17 -11.83
N HIS A 596 -12.59 -24.39 -12.07
CA HIS A 596 -11.25 -24.79 -11.64
C HIS A 596 -10.14 -23.91 -12.22
N ARG A 597 -10.29 -23.38 -13.45
CA ARG A 597 -9.28 -22.53 -14.07
C ARG A 597 -9.20 -21.18 -13.36
N GLU A 598 -10.34 -20.56 -13.09
CA GLU A 598 -10.39 -19.31 -12.33
C GLU A 598 -9.91 -19.50 -10.89
N TYR A 599 -10.38 -20.57 -10.23
CA TYR A 599 -10.02 -20.87 -8.87
C TYR A 599 -8.52 -21.17 -8.72
N SER A 600 -7.92 -21.93 -9.64
CA SER A 600 -6.47 -22.17 -9.65
C SER A 600 -5.66 -20.88 -9.83
N ARG A 601 -6.08 -19.96 -10.71
CA ARG A 601 -5.40 -18.64 -10.82
C ARG A 601 -5.44 -17.87 -9.51
N ARG A 602 -6.57 -17.92 -8.79
CA ARG A 602 -6.71 -17.30 -7.48
C ARG A 602 -5.78 -17.94 -6.45
N LEU A 603 -5.73 -19.26 -6.38
CA LEU A 603 -4.83 -19.98 -5.48
C LEU A 603 -3.37 -19.62 -5.77
N LEU A 604 -2.95 -19.58 -7.04
CA LEU A 604 -1.61 -19.15 -7.43
C LEU A 604 -1.32 -17.70 -7.01
N SER A 605 -2.28 -16.79 -7.15
CA SER A 605 -2.13 -15.41 -6.65
C SER A 605 -1.98 -15.37 -5.14
N ASN A 606 -2.75 -16.15 -4.39
CA ASN A 606 -2.66 -16.21 -2.93
C ASN A 606 -1.33 -16.80 -2.47
N ILE A 607 -0.84 -17.86 -3.12
CA ILE A 607 0.47 -18.46 -2.85
C ILE A 607 1.58 -17.42 -3.07
N ARG A 608 1.54 -16.66 -4.18
CA ARG A 608 2.50 -15.58 -4.46
C ARG A 608 2.46 -14.46 -3.41
N LYS A 609 1.26 -14.07 -2.97
CA LYS A 609 1.09 -13.05 -1.91
C LYS A 609 1.67 -13.51 -0.58
N LEU A 610 1.40 -14.75 -0.19
CA LEU A 610 1.94 -15.33 1.04
C LEU A 610 3.47 -15.44 0.98
N ALA A 611 4.02 -15.80 -0.18
CA ALA A 611 5.46 -15.85 -0.41
C ALA A 611 6.15 -14.47 -0.35
N CYS A 612 5.44 -13.38 -0.69
CA CYS A 612 5.96 -12.01 -0.55
C CYS A 612 5.79 -11.40 0.86
N SER A 613 4.95 -12.01 1.71
CA SER A 613 4.69 -11.53 3.07
C SER A 613 5.58 -12.17 4.14
N GLN A 614 6.41 -13.14 3.75
CA GLN A 614 7.52 -13.69 4.53
C GLN A 614 8.83 -13.06 4.08
#